data_AF-A0AAU6R0B4-F1
#
_entry.id   AF-A0AAU6R0B4-F1
#
_cell.length_a   1.000
_cell.length_b   1.000
_cell.length_c   1.000
_cell.angle_alpha   90.00
_cell.angle_beta   90.00
_cell.angle_gamma   90.00
#
_symmetry.space_group_name_H-M   'P 1'
#
loop_
_entity.id
_entity.type
_entity.pdbx_description
1 polymer ?
#
loop_
_entity_poly.entity_id
_entity_poly.type
_entity_poly.pdbx_seq_one_letter_code
_entity_poly.pdbx_strand_id
1 'polypeptide(L)'
;MTRQSTAHEITLTKLQAMLGVSRRVVSGLVAAGFVTPSRGPRNELRFTFQHVVLLRTALQLRSAKIPPRKIVQALSRLRDELPDELPLSGIRVSAVGNEVVVKTGPSQWDAATGQLLLDFEVAEIKGNVVVLDTSPWRKDAAIQAEEWYDLGEQFRKSDVKGAERAYRQAIEFSPEPFYAAYVDLGALLCEDEKRCEDALRVFDDALAHFPEDAVLHFNRAVALEGVGRFDEAERSYERCLELNPAYADAHHNLAILLETRGDKQGLVRHLSAYRRLTT
;
A
#
# COMPACT_ATOMS: atom_id res chain seq x y z
N MET A 1 -48.53 3.25 10.26
CA MET A 1 -47.71 4.48 10.08
C MET A 1 -46.38 4.25 10.76
N THR A 2 -45.41 3.69 10.04
CA THR A 2 -44.09 3.33 10.57
C THR A 2 -43.07 4.24 9.92
N ARG A 3 -42.58 5.21 10.71
CA ARG A 3 -41.38 5.98 10.37
C ARG A 3 -40.21 4.99 10.35
N GLN A 4 -39.78 4.56 9.17
CA GLN A 4 -38.57 3.76 9.02
C GLN A 4 -37.34 4.66 9.22
N SER A 5 -36.49 4.20 10.12
CA SER A 5 -35.26 4.80 10.62
C SER A 5 -34.27 5.09 9.48
N THR A 6 -33.96 6.36 9.26
CA THR A 6 -32.90 6.84 8.37
C THR A 6 -31.55 6.80 9.09
N ALA A 7 -30.92 5.62 9.23
CA ALA A 7 -29.66 5.54 9.97
C ALA A 7 -28.65 4.56 9.33
N HIS A 8 -27.58 5.14 8.75
CA HIS A 8 -26.33 4.50 8.31
C HIS A 8 -26.26 3.85 6.91
N GLU A 9 -26.89 4.46 5.91
CA GLU A 9 -26.63 4.08 4.51
C GLU A 9 -25.20 4.48 4.06
N ILE A 10 -24.39 3.48 3.71
CA ILE A 10 -23.00 3.62 3.25
C ILE A 10 -22.99 3.95 1.76
N THR A 11 -22.24 4.98 1.36
CA THR A 11 -22.06 5.33 -0.06
C THR A 11 -21.10 4.37 -0.75
N LEU A 12 -21.21 4.25 -2.07
CA LEU A 12 -20.28 3.45 -2.88
C LEU A 12 -18.81 3.78 -2.60
N THR A 13 -18.44 5.06 -2.53
CA THR A 13 -17.07 5.50 -2.25
C THR A 13 -16.58 5.04 -0.87
N LYS A 14 -17.43 5.14 0.15
CA LYS A 14 -17.09 4.68 1.51
C LYS A 14 -17.01 3.15 1.56
N LEU A 15 -17.88 2.45 0.84
CA LEU A 15 -17.83 0.99 0.72
C LEU A 15 -16.54 0.52 0.03
N GLN A 16 -16.11 1.20 -1.04
CA GLN A 16 -14.84 0.90 -1.72
C GLN A 16 -13.65 1.06 -0.78
N ALA A 17 -13.62 2.14 0.01
CA ALA A 17 -12.58 2.37 1.01
C ALA A 17 -12.59 1.31 2.12
N MET A 18 -13.77 0.90 2.60
CA MET A 18 -13.90 -0.13 3.63
C MET A 18 -13.52 -1.54 3.16
N LEU A 19 -13.74 -1.85 1.88
CA LEU A 19 -13.48 -3.16 1.31
C LEU A 19 -12.15 -3.25 0.56
N GLY A 20 -11.48 -2.12 0.31
CA GLY A 20 -10.25 -2.05 -0.48
C GLY A 20 -10.43 -2.50 -1.94
N VAL A 21 -11.61 -2.26 -2.54
CA VAL A 21 -11.92 -2.75 -3.90
C VAL A 21 -12.37 -1.64 -4.84
N SER A 22 -12.06 -1.81 -6.13
CA SER A 22 -12.43 -0.86 -7.17
C SER A 22 -13.94 -0.83 -7.43
N ARG A 23 -14.42 0.30 -7.95
CA ARG A 23 -15.83 0.49 -8.32
C ARG A 23 -16.34 -0.59 -9.27
N ARG A 24 -15.49 -1.03 -10.21
CA ARG A 24 -15.83 -2.09 -11.17
C ARG A 24 -16.13 -3.41 -10.47
N VAL A 25 -15.36 -3.76 -9.43
CA VAL A 25 -15.58 -4.97 -8.63
C VAL A 25 -16.89 -4.89 -7.87
N VAL A 26 -17.17 -3.76 -7.21
CA VAL A 26 -18.44 -3.57 -6.49
C VAL A 26 -19.63 -3.61 -7.46
N SER A 27 -19.54 -2.92 -8.60
CA SER A 27 -20.59 -2.92 -9.63
C SER A 27 -20.81 -4.30 -10.24
N GLY A 28 -19.76 -5.10 -10.46
CA GLY A 28 -19.86 -6.48 -10.92
C GLY A 28 -20.57 -7.38 -9.90
N LEU A 29 -20.30 -7.20 -8.60
CA LEU A 29 -20.95 -7.97 -7.54
C LEU A 29 -22.43 -7.60 -7.37
N VAL A 30 -22.78 -6.32 -7.54
CA VAL A 30 -24.17 -5.87 -7.61
C VAL A 30 -24.88 -6.45 -8.84
N ALA A 31 -24.26 -6.39 -10.02
CA ALA A 31 -24.83 -6.92 -11.27
C ALA A 31 -25.02 -8.44 -11.24
N ALA A 32 -24.14 -9.16 -10.55
CA ALA A 32 -24.25 -10.60 -10.33
C ALA A 32 -25.26 -10.98 -9.23
N GLY A 33 -25.93 -10.00 -8.62
CA GLY A 33 -27.01 -10.22 -7.65
C GLY A 33 -26.57 -10.62 -6.24
N PHE A 34 -25.29 -10.44 -5.90
CA PHE A 34 -24.78 -10.77 -4.56
C PHE A 34 -25.31 -9.83 -3.47
N VAL A 35 -25.60 -8.58 -3.84
CA VAL A 35 -26.22 -7.57 -2.98
C VAL A 35 -27.14 -6.69 -3.81
N THR A 36 -28.23 -6.20 -3.20
CA THR A 36 -29.21 -5.33 -3.84
C THR A 36 -29.25 -3.98 -3.11
N PRO A 37 -28.32 -3.06 -3.40
CA PRO A 37 -28.29 -1.75 -2.77
C PRO A 37 -29.54 -0.92 -3.10
N SER A 38 -29.99 -0.11 -2.15
CA SER A 38 -31.02 0.89 -2.38
C SER A 38 -30.46 2.05 -3.20
N ARG A 39 -31.37 2.84 -3.81
CA ARG A 39 -31.01 4.04 -4.55
C ARG A 39 -31.44 5.28 -3.77
N GLY A 40 -30.49 6.18 -3.52
CA GLY A 40 -30.75 7.47 -2.89
C GLY A 40 -31.39 8.49 -3.84
N PRO A 41 -31.68 9.71 -3.34
CA PRO A 41 -32.41 10.76 -4.08
C PRO A 41 -31.69 11.27 -5.35
N ARG A 42 -30.37 11.01 -5.48
CA ARG A 42 -29.57 11.34 -6.68
C ARG A 42 -29.19 10.10 -7.52
N ASN A 43 -29.97 9.01 -7.43
CA ASN A 43 -29.69 7.74 -8.09
C ASN A 43 -28.34 7.11 -7.69
N GLU A 44 -27.85 7.45 -6.50
CA GLU A 44 -26.61 6.92 -5.93
C GLU A 44 -26.86 5.60 -5.21
N LEU A 45 -25.91 4.67 -5.29
CA LEU A 45 -26.02 3.37 -4.62
C LEU A 45 -25.75 3.52 -3.12
N ARG A 46 -26.70 3.02 -2.34
CA ARG A 46 -26.71 3.05 -0.88
C ARG A 46 -26.66 1.62 -0.36
N PHE A 47 -25.69 1.35 0.51
CA PHE A 47 -25.40 0.02 1.02
C PHE A 47 -25.67 -0.05 2.52
N THR A 48 -26.21 -1.18 2.96
CA THR A 48 -26.41 -1.47 4.37
C THR A 48 -25.16 -2.15 4.93
N PHE A 49 -25.10 -2.26 6.26
CA PHE A 49 -24.08 -3.08 6.92
C PHE A 49 -24.09 -4.53 6.42
N GLN A 50 -25.27 -5.11 6.25
CA GLN A 50 -25.43 -6.47 5.71
C GLN A 50 -24.76 -6.61 4.34
N HIS A 51 -24.87 -5.60 3.46
CA HIS A 51 -24.16 -5.59 2.18
C HIS A 51 -22.65 -5.57 2.34
N VAL A 52 -22.12 -4.81 3.30
CA VAL A 52 -20.67 -4.77 3.59
C VAL A 52 -20.18 -6.15 4.02
N VAL A 53 -20.89 -6.80 4.95
CA VAL A 53 -20.51 -8.13 5.46
C VAL A 53 -20.56 -9.16 4.34
N LEU A 54 -21.66 -9.22 3.58
CA LEU A 54 -21.81 -10.16 2.47
C LEU A 54 -20.74 -9.97 1.40
N LEU A 55 -20.44 -8.73 1.01
CA LEU A 55 -19.39 -8.44 0.03
C LEU A 55 -18.00 -8.78 0.56
N ARG A 56 -17.70 -8.46 1.82
CA ARG A 56 -16.43 -8.82 2.45
C ARG A 56 -16.24 -10.33 2.50
N THR A 57 -17.27 -11.06 2.92
CA THR A 57 -17.25 -12.52 2.98
C THR A 57 -17.14 -13.12 1.58
N ALA A 58 -17.86 -12.59 0.58
CA ALA A 58 -17.77 -13.05 -0.80
C ALA A 58 -16.33 -12.92 -1.35
N LEU A 59 -15.71 -11.77 -1.09
CA LEU A 59 -14.32 -11.49 -1.48
C LEU A 59 -13.35 -12.46 -0.78
N GLN A 60 -13.52 -12.69 0.52
CA GLN A 60 -12.69 -13.62 1.31
C GLN A 60 -12.83 -15.08 0.85
N LEU A 61 -14.05 -15.55 0.60
CA LEU A 61 -14.28 -16.92 0.13
C LEU A 61 -13.74 -17.11 -1.29
N ARG A 62 -13.80 -16.08 -2.14
CA ARG A 62 -13.22 -16.09 -3.48
C ARG A 62 -11.69 -16.14 -3.44
N SER A 63 -11.05 -15.36 -2.57
CA SER A 63 -9.59 -15.42 -2.38
C SER A 63 -9.14 -16.76 -1.80
N ALA A 64 -9.99 -17.44 -1.02
CA ALA A 64 -9.77 -18.81 -0.56
C ALA A 64 -10.01 -19.88 -1.65
N LYS A 65 -10.18 -19.49 -2.91
CA LYS A 65 -10.43 -20.38 -4.07
C LYS A 65 -11.63 -21.31 -3.90
N ILE A 66 -12.63 -20.92 -3.10
CA ILE A 66 -13.84 -21.71 -2.92
C ILE A 66 -14.66 -21.65 -4.21
N PRO A 67 -15.22 -22.79 -4.70
CA PRO A 67 -16.03 -22.79 -5.91
C PRO A 67 -17.22 -21.81 -5.80
N PRO A 68 -17.53 -21.02 -6.85
CA PRO A 68 -18.56 -19.97 -6.81
C PRO A 68 -19.93 -20.46 -6.30
N ARG A 69 -20.31 -21.70 -6.63
CA ARG A 69 -21.56 -22.32 -6.15
C ARG A 69 -21.62 -22.45 -4.62
N LYS A 70 -20.52 -22.83 -3.96
CA LYS A 70 -20.43 -22.92 -2.50
C LYS A 70 -20.40 -21.54 -1.84
N ILE A 71 -19.77 -20.56 -2.50
CA ILE A 71 -19.78 -19.16 -2.04
C ILE A 71 -21.21 -18.63 -2.01
N VAL A 72 -21.97 -18.79 -3.10
CA VAL A 72 -23.36 -18.34 -3.17
C VAL A 72 -24.23 -19.02 -2.10
N GLN A 73 -24.05 -20.32 -1.89
CA GLN A 73 -24.79 -21.06 -0.86
C GLN A 73 -24.45 -20.59 0.56
N ALA A 74 -23.17 -20.36 0.87
CA ALA A 74 -22.72 -19.86 2.16
C ALA A 74 -23.23 -18.43 2.44
N LEU A 75 -23.19 -17.57 1.42
CA LEU A 75 -23.68 -16.19 1.53
C LEU A 75 -25.20 -16.12 1.68
N SER A 76 -25.96 -17.03 1.04
CA SER A 76 -27.41 -17.10 1.24
C SER A 76 -27.76 -17.44 2.68
N ARG A 77 -27.10 -18.45 3.26
CA ARG A 77 -27.31 -18.83 4.68
C ARG A 77 -26.91 -17.70 5.63
N LEU A 78 -25.76 -17.08 5.38
CA LEU A 78 -25.28 -15.95 6.16
C LEU A 78 -26.25 -14.76 6.11
N ARG A 79 -26.84 -14.47 4.94
CA ARG A 79 -27.85 -13.41 4.81
C ARG A 79 -29.07 -13.71 5.68
N ASP A 80 -29.52 -14.95 5.73
CA ASP A 80 -30.71 -15.37 6.48
C ASP A 80 -30.47 -15.36 8.01
N GLU A 81 -29.22 -15.45 8.45
CA GLU A 81 -28.80 -15.44 9.87
C GLU A 81 -28.37 -14.06 10.39
N LEU A 82 -28.15 -13.07 9.51
CA LEU A 82 -27.71 -11.72 9.90
C LEU A 82 -28.91 -10.85 10.33
N PRO A 83 -28.89 -10.25 11.54
CA PRO A 83 -29.91 -9.29 11.96
C PRO A 83 -29.87 -8.01 11.14
N ASP A 84 -31.02 -7.36 10.97
CA ASP A 84 -31.14 -6.12 10.19
C ASP A 84 -30.36 -4.94 10.82
N GLU A 85 -30.18 -4.90 12.14
CA GLU A 85 -29.41 -3.88 12.86
C GLU A 85 -28.72 -4.44 14.13
N LEU A 86 -27.41 -4.20 14.33
CA LEU A 86 -26.62 -4.43 15.56
C LEU A 86 -25.37 -3.51 15.61
N PRO A 87 -24.83 -3.14 16.78
CA PRO A 87 -23.76 -2.15 16.92
C PRO A 87 -22.40 -2.67 16.46
N LEU A 88 -21.50 -1.74 16.12
CA LEU A 88 -20.27 -1.88 15.32
C LEU A 88 -19.12 -2.73 15.91
N SER A 89 -19.37 -3.74 16.73
CA SER A 89 -18.31 -4.59 17.30
C SER A 89 -18.54 -6.09 17.07
N GLY A 90 -17.73 -6.63 16.14
CA GLY A 90 -17.29 -8.03 16.16
C GLY A 90 -18.11 -9.00 15.31
N ILE A 91 -17.87 -9.08 14.00
CA ILE A 91 -18.16 -10.28 13.21
C ILE A 91 -16.83 -10.78 12.64
N ARG A 92 -16.43 -12.01 12.99
CA ARG A 92 -15.27 -12.73 12.46
C ARG A 92 -15.75 -13.96 11.69
N VAL A 93 -15.53 -13.97 10.38
CA VAL A 93 -15.81 -15.12 9.51
C VAL A 93 -14.50 -15.87 9.28
N SER A 94 -14.52 -17.19 9.43
CA SER A 94 -13.35 -18.07 9.26
C SER A 94 -13.74 -19.32 8.47
N ALA A 95 -12.81 -19.90 7.72
CA ALA A 95 -13.02 -21.16 7.02
C ALA A 95 -12.26 -22.28 7.75
N VAL A 96 -12.95 -23.36 8.10
CA VAL A 96 -12.37 -24.54 8.75
C VAL A 96 -12.69 -25.75 7.87
N GLY A 97 -11.69 -26.29 7.18
CA GLY A 97 -11.89 -27.38 6.23
C GLY A 97 -12.79 -26.99 5.05
N ASN A 98 -13.94 -27.66 4.91
CA ASN A 98 -14.95 -27.38 3.87
C ASN A 98 -16.12 -26.51 4.37
N GLU A 99 -16.03 -26.01 5.60
CA GLU A 99 -17.12 -25.30 6.28
C GLU A 99 -16.75 -23.84 6.54
N VAL A 100 -17.76 -22.98 6.45
CA VAL A 100 -17.64 -21.54 6.73
C VAL A 100 -18.27 -21.31 8.10
N VAL A 101 -17.46 -20.83 9.05
CA VAL A 101 -17.87 -20.57 10.44
C VAL A 101 -17.89 -19.06 10.68
N VAL A 102 -19.02 -18.56 11.14
CA VAL A 102 -19.24 -17.13 11.43
C VAL A 102 -19.36 -16.96 12.94
N LYS A 103 -18.49 -16.13 13.52
CA LYS A 103 -18.47 -15.81 14.96
C LYS A 103 -18.76 -14.34 15.19
N THR A 104 -19.66 -14.05 16.12
CA THR A 104 -20.09 -12.69 16.48
C THR A 104 -19.63 -12.34 17.91
N GLY A 105 -18.77 -11.32 18.05
CA GLY A 105 -18.38 -10.65 19.29
C GLY A 105 -17.25 -11.33 20.10
N PRO A 106 -16.57 -10.58 21.01
CA PRO A 106 -15.54 -11.13 21.90
C PRO A 106 -16.06 -11.60 23.27
N SER A 107 -17.36 -11.52 23.56
CA SER A 107 -17.92 -11.88 24.88
C SER A 107 -18.77 -13.13 24.77
N GLN A 108 -18.50 -14.14 25.60
CA GLN A 108 -19.44 -15.22 25.89
C GLN A 108 -20.41 -14.76 26.99
N TRP A 109 -21.67 -15.16 26.85
CA TRP A 109 -22.76 -14.81 27.75
C TRP A 109 -23.47 -16.12 28.10
N ASP A 110 -23.77 -16.33 29.38
CA ASP A 110 -24.61 -17.45 29.79
C ASP A 110 -26.08 -17.10 29.48
N ALA A 111 -26.71 -17.88 28.59
CA ALA A 111 -28.04 -17.56 28.08
C ALA A 111 -29.18 -17.81 29.07
N ALA A 112 -28.93 -18.49 30.21
CA ALA A 112 -29.92 -18.69 31.26
C ALA A 112 -29.87 -17.58 32.31
N THR A 113 -28.71 -16.95 32.53
CA THR A 113 -28.46 -16.03 33.64
C THR A 113 -28.10 -14.60 33.22
N GLY A 114 -27.70 -14.38 31.96
CA GLY A 114 -27.40 -13.06 31.41
C GLY A 114 -26.06 -12.46 31.88
N GLN A 115 -25.20 -13.25 32.53
CA GLN A 115 -23.88 -12.81 32.97
C GLN A 115 -22.81 -12.93 31.87
N LEU A 116 -21.82 -12.03 31.94
CA LEU A 116 -20.71 -11.91 31.00
C LEU A 116 -19.51 -12.72 31.51
N LEU A 117 -19.00 -13.66 30.70
CA LEU A 117 -17.87 -14.51 31.05
C LEU A 117 -16.56 -13.91 30.51
N LEU A 118 -15.58 -13.71 31.38
CA LEU A 118 -14.21 -13.31 31.04
C LEU A 118 -13.35 -14.55 30.80
N ASP A 119 -12.66 -14.58 29.66
CA ASP A 119 -11.87 -15.73 29.21
C ASP A 119 -10.44 -15.66 29.76
N PHE A 120 -10.15 -16.46 30.78
CA PHE A 120 -8.79 -16.67 31.33
C PHE A 120 -8.44 -18.15 31.31
N GLU A 121 -8.45 -18.79 30.13
CA GLU A 121 -7.78 -20.08 29.94
C GLU A 121 -6.87 -20.07 28.71
N VAL A 122 -5.57 -20.22 28.96
CA VAL A 122 -4.60 -20.61 27.93
C VAL A 122 -4.83 -22.09 27.65
N ALA A 123 -5.70 -22.40 26.68
CA ALA A 123 -5.89 -23.76 26.21
C ALA A 123 -4.64 -24.22 25.43
N GLU A 124 -3.98 -25.28 25.89
CA GLU A 124 -2.92 -25.96 25.13
C GLU A 124 -3.46 -26.42 23.77
N ILE A 125 -2.92 -25.81 22.71
CA ILE A 125 -3.26 -26.17 21.33
C ILE A 125 -2.48 -27.44 20.96
N LYS A 126 -3.15 -28.60 20.96
CA LYS A 126 -2.65 -29.79 20.26
C LYS A 126 -2.97 -29.68 18.76
N GLY A 127 -1.97 -29.21 18.03
CA GLY A 127 -1.96 -29.01 16.60
C GLY A 127 -0.88 -27.98 16.28
N ASN A 128 -0.18 -28.12 15.14
CA ASN A 128 0.84 -27.15 14.76
C ASN A 128 0.25 -25.74 14.81
N VAL A 129 0.74 -24.94 15.75
CA VAL A 129 0.52 -23.50 15.76
C VAL A 129 1.25 -22.98 14.52
N VAL A 130 0.54 -22.92 13.40
CA VAL A 130 0.98 -22.12 12.26
C VAL A 130 0.62 -20.69 12.62
N VAL A 131 1.64 -19.92 12.97
CA VAL A 131 1.56 -18.46 12.91
C VAL A 131 1.05 -18.12 11.52
N LEU A 132 -0.12 -17.47 11.45
CA LEU A 132 -0.76 -17.11 10.19
C LEU A 132 0.17 -16.18 9.41
N ASP A 133 0.88 -16.76 8.45
CA ASP A 133 1.65 -16.01 7.48
C ASP A 133 0.67 -15.18 6.63
N THR A 134 0.78 -13.86 6.73
CA THR A 134 0.09 -12.88 5.87
C THR A 134 0.40 -13.01 4.37
N SER A 135 1.23 -13.99 3.98
CA SER A 135 1.67 -14.38 2.64
C SER A 135 0.67 -14.22 1.48
N PRO A 136 -0.60 -14.66 1.53
CA PRO A 136 -1.43 -14.66 0.32
C PRO A 136 -1.76 -13.23 -0.16
N TRP A 137 -2.05 -12.32 0.77
CA TRP A 137 -2.31 -10.91 0.47
C TRP A 137 -1.04 -10.14 0.12
N ARG A 138 0.08 -10.40 0.82
CA ARG A 138 1.38 -9.81 0.48
C ARG A 138 1.82 -10.21 -0.93
N LYS A 139 1.56 -11.46 -1.35
CA LYS A 139 1.93 -11.94 -2.69
C LYS A 139 1.12 -11.25 -3.79
N ASP A 140 -0.20 -11.12 -3.63
CA ASP A 140 -1.03 -10.44 -4.64
C ASP A 140 -0.71 -8.94 -4.74
N ALA A 141 -0.44 -8.28 -3.61
CA ALA A 141 -0.05 -6.87 -3.57
C ALA A 141 1.36 -6.63 -4.15
N ALA A 142 2.33 -7.49 -3.82
CA ALA A 142 3.67 -7.42 -4.38
C ALA A 142 3.67 -7.66 -5.90
N ILE A 143 2.88 -8.62 -6.40
CA ILE A 143 2.73 -8.85 -7.84
C ILE A 143 2.14 -7.61 -8.52
N GLN A 144 1.12 -6.99 -7.93
CA GLN A 144 0.53 -5.76 -8.48
C GLN A 144 1.51 -4.59 -8.47
N ALA A 145 2.33 -4.47 -7.42
CA ALA A 145 3.35 -3.44 -7.35
C ALA A 145 4.38 -3.60 -8.48
N GLU A 146 4.85 -4.83 -8.72
CA GLU A 146 5.77 -5.16 -9.82
C GLU A 146 5.13 -4.88 -11.19
N GLU A 147 3.87 -5.26 -11.42
CA GLU A 147 3.16 -4.96 -12.67
C GLU A 147 3.05 -3.45 -12.93
N TRP A 148 2.81 -2.65 -11.89
CA TRP A 148 2.81 -1.19 -12.00
C TRP A 148 4.20 -0.62 -12.28
N TYR A 149 5.24 -1.18 -11.68
CA TYR A 149 6.62 -0.78 -11.93
C TYR A 149 7.02 -1.06 -13.38
N ASP A 150 6.74 -2.27 -13.89
CA ASP A 150 6.98 -2.66 -15.29
C ASP A 150 6.25 -1.76 -16.29
N LEU A 151 5.02 -1.34 -15.95
CA LEU A 151 4.27 -0.40 -16.76
C LEU A 151 4.91 1.00 -16.75
N GLY A 152 5.48 1.40 -15.61
CA GLY A 152 6.26 2.63 -15.48
C GLY A 152 7.47 2.64 -16.42
N GLU A 153 8.26 1.57 -16.40
CA GLU A 153 9.42 1.40 -17.28
C GLU A 153 9.05 1.46 -18.77
N GLN A 154 7.94 0.83 -19.16
CA GLN A 154 7.43 0.87 -20.53
C GLN A 154 7.08 2.29 -20.99
N PHE A 155 6.45 3.07 -20.10
CA PHE A 155 6.04 4.43 -20.44
C PHE A 155 7.14 5.48 -20.28
N ARG A 156 8.24 5.18 -19.58
CA ARG A 156 9.28 6.14 -19.21
C ARG A 156 9.73 7.03 -20.37
N LYS A 157 9.89 6.46 -21.56
CA LYS A 157 10.34 7.19 -22.77
C LYS A 157 9.22 7.82 -23.61
N SER A 158 7.99 7.32 -23.52
CA SER A 158 6.87 7.71 -24.40
C SER A 158 5.83 8.59 -23.72
N ASP A 159 5.58 8.37 -22.43
CA ASP A 159 4.62 9.10 -21.61
C ASP A 159 5.16 9.25 -20.18
N VAL A 160 5.92 10.32 -19.95
CA VAL A 160 6.51 10.65 -18.64
C VAL A 160 5.44 10.75 -17.54
N LYS A 161 4.25 11.31 -17.86
CA LYS A 161 3.15 11.41 -16.88
C LYS A 161 2.50 10.06 -16.61
N GLY A 162 2.46 9.19 -17.60
CA GLY A 162 2.06 7.79 -17.47
C GLY A 162 3.01 7.02 -16.56
N ALA A 163 4.32 7.13 -16.81
CA ALA A 163 5.37 6.49 -16.03
C ALA A 163 5.34 6.93 -14.57
N GLU A 164 5.27 8.23 -14.32
CA GLU A 164 5.18 8.80 -12.98
C GLU A 164 3.99 8.25 -12.18
N ARG A 165 2.81 8.17 -12.81
CA ARG A 165 1.62 7.58 -12.16
C ARG A 165 1.84 6.11 -11.83
N ALA A 166 2.44 5.37 -12.75
CA ALA A 166 2.68 3.94 -12.59
C ALA A 166 3.66 3.66 -11.44
N TYR A 167 4.79 4.39 -11.35
CA TYR A 167 5.71 4.25 -10.21
C TYR A 167 5.08 4.60 -8.87
N ARG A 168 4.25 5.65 -8.81
CA ARG A 168 3.51 5.96 -7.57
C ARG A 168 2.55 4.86 -7.15
N GLN A 169 1.86 4.24 -8.11
CA GLN A 169 1.03 3.09 -7.81
C GLN A 169 1.88 1.89 -7.35
N ALA A 170 3.04 1.65 -7.96
CA ALA A 170 3.96 0.60 -7.50
C ALA A 170 4.34 0.77 -6.03
N ILE A 171 4.68 2.00 -5.62
CA ILE A 171 4.98 2.34 -4.21
C ILE A 171 3.76 2.12 -3.31
N GLU A 172 2.57 2.56 -3.73
CA GLU A 172 1.33 2.45 -2.95
C GLU A 172 0.86 1.00 -2.74
N PHE A 173 0.99 0.15 -3.77
CA PHE A 173 0.58 -1.25 -3.72
C PHE A 173 1.62 -2.13 -3.03
N SER A 174 2.88 -1.71 -2.95
CA SER A 174 3.93 -2.54 -2.40
C SER A 174 3.73 -2.74 -0.89
N PRO A 175 3.74 -3.99 -0.40
CA PRO A 175 3.61 -4.28 1.04
C PRO A 175 4.87 -3.91 1.83
N GLU A 176 5.99 -3.73 1.15
CA GLU A 176 7.29 -3.30 1.69
C GLU A 176 7.79 -2.09 0.88
N PRO A 177 8.67 -1.23 1.41
CA PRO A 177 9.20 -0.09 0.67
C PRO A 177 9.81 -0.52 -0.68
N PHE A 178 9.33 0.06 -1.79
CA PHE A 178 9.71 -0.34 -3.14
C PHE A 178 10.90 0.48 -3.65
N TYR A 179 12.12 0.02 -3.33
CA TYR A 179 13.37 0.72 -3.65
C TYR A 179 13.48 1.18 -5.11
N ALA A 180 13.31 0.27 -6.08
CA ALA A 180 13.49 0.60 -7.50
C ALA A 180 12.50 1.67 -7.97
N ALA A 181 11.23 1.55 -7.57
CA ALA A 181 10.21 2.54 -7.91
C ALA A 181 10.51 3.94 -7.30
N TYR A 182 11.09 4.02 -6.10
CA TYR A 182 11.55 5.28 -5.53
C TYR A 182 12.69 5.92 -6.31
N VAL A 183 13.72 5.14 -6.65
CA VAL A 183 14.88 5.60 -7.42
C VAL A 183 14.44 6.11 -8.79
N ASP A 184 13.65 5.33 -9.51
CA ASP A 184 13.25 5.65 -10.88
C ASP A 184 12.23 6.79 -10.94
N LEU A 185 11.29 6.85 -9.98
CA LEU A 185 10.38 7.99 -9.86
C LEU A 185 11.15 9.28 -9.57
N GLY A 186 12.08 9.26 -8.60
CA GLY A 186 12.88 10.44 -8.27
C GLY A 186 13.75 10.89 -9.45
N ALA A 187 14.41 9.95 -10.12
CA ALA A 187 15.22 10.24 -11.31
C ALA A 187 14.38 10.83 -12.45
N LEU A 188 13.21 10.25 -12.74
CA LEU A 188 12.27 10.75 -13.75
C LEU A 188 11.83 12.19 -13.44
N LEU A 189 11.60 12.52 -12.17
CA LEU A 189 11.21 13.87 -11.75
C LEU A 189 12.37 14.86 -11.87
N CYS A 190 13.61 14.42 -11.64
CA CYS A 190 14.80 15.26 -11.80
C CYS A 190 15.15 15.58 -13.27
N GLU A 191 14.60 14.86 -14.25
CA GLU A 191 14.81 15.20 -15.67
C GLU A 191 14.19 16.56 -16.05
N ASP A 192 13.19 17.03 -15.30
CA ASP A 192 12.61 18.37 -15.44
C ASP A 192 13.07 19.26 -14.29
N GLU A 193 13.88 20.29 -14.58
CA GLU A 193 14.43 21.21 -13.58
C GLU A 193 13.35 21.82 -12.67
N LYS A 194 12.13 22.02 -13.17
CA LYS A 194 11.01 22.59 -12.40
C LYS A 194 10.44 21.62 -11.37
N ARG A 195 10.87 20.35 -11.40
CA ARG A 195 10.32 19.24 -10.62
C ARG A 195 11.34 18.60 -9.69
N CYS A 196 12.55 19.15 -9.62
CA CYS A 196 13.56 18.73 -8.66
C CYS A 196 13.05 18.80 -7.21
N GLU A 197 12.15 19.73 -6.85
CA GLU A 197 11.50 19.73 -5.53
C GLU A 197 10.61 18.51 -5.29
N ASP A 198 9.89 18.03 -6.30
CA ASP A 198 9.08 16.81 -6.17
C ASP A 198 9.99 15.58 -6.04
N ALA A 199 11.09 15.54 -6.80
CA ALA A 199 12.10 14.50 -6.69
C ALA A 199 12.71 14.43 -5.27
N LEU A 200 13.00 15.58 -4.66
CA LEU A 200 13.48 15.64 -3.28
C LEU A 200 12.51 15.00 -2.30
N ARG A 201 11.21 15.26 -2.44
CA ARG A 201 10.20 14.60 -1.57
C ARG A 201 10.22 13.08 -1.74
N VAL A 202 10.39 12.59 -2.96
CA VAL A 202 10.47 11.15 -3.25
C VAL A 202 11.74 10.54 -2.64
N PHE A 203 12.89 11.20 -2.76
CA PHE A 203 14.13 10.73 -2.17
C PHE A 203 14.15 10.84 -0.64
N ASP A 204 13.58 11.89 -0.06
CA ASP A 204 13.43 12.04 1.39
C ASP A 204 12.53 10.92 1.97
N ASP A 205 11.44 10.58 1.27
CA ASP A 205 10.56 9.45 1.64
C ASP A 205 11.30 8.11 1.51
N ALA A 206 12.02 7.89 0.41
CA ALA A 206 12.85 6.71 0.23
C ALA A 206 13.90 6.55 1.34
N LEU A 207 14.58 7.62 1.73
CA LEU A 207 15.60 7.62 2.78
C LEU A 207 15.03 7.39 4.18
N ALA A 208 13.73 7.64 4.42
CA ALA A 208 13.08 7.24 5.66
C ALA A 208 13.02 5.72 5.81
N HIS A 209 13.02 4.98 4.69
CA HIS A 209 13.04 3.53 4.65
C HIS A 209 14.44 2.95 4.43
N PHE A 210 15.29 3.65 3.69
CA PHE A 210 16.63 3.22 3.28
C PHE A 210 17.69 4.26 3.68
N PRO A 211 17.89 4.55 4.98
CA PRO A 211 18.73 5.67 5.44
C PRO A 211 20.22 5.51 5.09
N GLU A 212 20.67 4.29 4.85
CA GLU A 212 22.08 3.95 4.56
C GLU A 212 22.31 3.59 3.08
N ASP A 213 21.43 4.01 2.17
CA ASP A 213 21.60 3.76 0.74
C ASP A 213 22.39 4.88 0.05
N ALA A 214 23.58 4.54 -0.46
CA ALA A 214 24.47 5.49 -1.11
C ALA A 214 23.88 6.10 -2.40
N VAL A 215 23.10 5.33 -3.17
CA VAL A 215 22.51 5.79 -4.45
C VAL A 215 21.42 6.83 -4.18
N LEU A 216 20.57 6.61 -3.17
CA LEU A 216 19.55 7.58 -2.78
C LEU A 216 20.17 8.89 -2.27
N HIS A 217 21.25 8.83 -1.49
CA HIS A 217 21.99 10.04 -1.08
C HIS A 217 22.61 10.77 -2.28
N PHE A 218 23.17 10.04 -3.26
CA PHE A 218 23.69 10.62 -4.49
C PHE A 218 22.58 11.30 -5.32
N ASN A 219 21.47 10.61 -5.58
CA ASN A 219 20.37 11.15 -6.38
C ASN A 219 19.70 12.34 -5.70
N ARG A 220 19.58 12.30 -4.37
CA ARG A 220 19.13 13.45 -3.56
C ARG A 220 20.08 14.64 -3.71
N ALA A 221 21.40 14.42 -3.72
CA ALA A 221 22.38 15.49 -3.91
C ALA A 221 22.21 16.16 -5.28
N VAL A 222 22.06 15.37 -6.35
CA VAL A 222 21.78 15.88 -7.71
C VAL A 222 20.49 16.71 -7.74
N ALA A 223 19.43 16.22 -7.11
CA ALA A 223 18.16 16.96 -7.01
C ALA A 223 18.30 18.29 -6.24
N LEU A 224 19.13 18.31 -5.18
CA LEU A 224 19.43 19.51 -4.39
C LEU A 224 20.22 20.55 -5.20
N GLU A 225 21.17 20.12 -6.04
CA GLU A 225 21.85 21.02 -6.98
C GLU A 225 20.86 21.62 -7.97
N GLY A 226 19.93 20.82 -8.50
CA GLY A 226 18.89 21.28 -9.43
C GLY A 226 17.98 22.38 -8.86
N VAL A 227 17.80 22.44 -7.54
CA VAL A 227 17.06 23.52 -6.86
C VAL A 227 17.96 24.58 -6.20
N GLY A 228 19.29 24.51 -6.39
CA GLY A 228 20.26 25.47 -5.86
C GLY A 228 20.57 25.34 -4.36
N ARG A 229 20.23 24.23 -3.72
CA ARG A 229 20.49 23.96 -2.29
C ARG A 229 21.86 23.31 -2.08
N PHE A 230 22.92 24.02 -2.48
CA PHE A 230 24.29 23.51 -2.58
C PHE A 230 24.88 22.97 -1.27
N ASP A 231 24.64 23.63 -0.13
CA ASP A 231 25.11 23.15 1.19
C ASP A 231 24.50 21.81 1.62
N GLU A 232 23.29 21.51 1.14
CA GLU A 232 22.64 20.24 1.42
C GLU A 232 23.05 19.17 0.40
N ALA A 233 23.30 19.57 -0.84
CA ALA A 233 23.83 18.70 -1.87
C ALA A 233 25.20 18.14 -1.47
N GLU A 234 26.10 19.02 -1.02
CA GLU A 234 27.43 18.63 -0.51
C GLU A 234 27.35 17.57 0.59
N ARG A 235 26.53 17.82 1.62
CA ARG A 235 26.31 16.85 2.71
C ARG A 235 25.75 15.51 2.22
N SER A 236 24.89 15.54 1.20
CA SER A 236 24.31 14.32 0.63
C SER A 236 25.34 13.55 -0.21
N TYR A 237 26.22 14.24 -0.96
CA TYR A 237 27.36 13.61 -1.63
C TYR A 237 28.37 13.03 -0.64
N GLU A 238 28.69 13.75 0.42
CA GLU A 238 29.56 13.24 1.49
C GLU A 238 28.96 11.99 2.12
N ARG A 239 27.66 11.99 2.43
CA ARG A 239 26.99 10.81 2.98
C ARG A 239 26.99 9.62 2.01
N CYS A 240 26.79 9.86 0.71
CA CYS A 240 26.96 8.83 -0.32
C CYS A 240 28.37 8.22 -0.27
N LEU A 241 29.40 9.06 -0.18
CA LEU A 241 30.80 8.63 -0.17
C LEU A 241 31.25 7.99 1.15
N GLU A 242 30.62 8.34 2.28
CA GLU A 242 30.80 7.62 3.54
C GLU A 242 30.28 6.18 3.44
N LEU A 243 29.13 5.99 2.79
CA LEU A 243 28.49 4.69 2.61
C LEU A 243 29.16 3.87 1.50
N ASN A 244 29.57 4.51 0.41
CA ASN A 244 30.29 3.90 -0.70
C ASN A 244 31.44 4.82 -1.18
N PRO A 245 32.65 4.66 -0.64
CA PRO A 245 33.82 5.44 -1.05
C PRO A 245 34.25 5.22 -2.52
N ALA A 246 33.74 4.17 -3.18
CA ALA A 246 34.05 3.86 -4.57
C ALA A 246 33.02 4.45 -5.56
N TYR A 247 32.06 5.26 -5.09
CA TYR A 247 31.06 5.90 -5.95
C TYR A 247 31.69 7.04 -6.77
N ALA A 248 32.24 6.68 -7.94
CA ALA A 248 33.01 7.60 -8.77
C ALA A 248 32.23 8.87 -9.13
N ASP A 249 30.97 8.74 -9.55
CA ASP A 249 30.16 9.90 -9.96
C ASP A 249 29.90 10.89 -8.82
N ALA A 250 29.80 10.41 -7.57
CA ALA A 250 29.68 11.27 -6.40
C ALA A 250 30.96 12.08 -6.16
N HIS A 251 32.14 11.46 -6.36
CA HIS A 251 33.41 12.19 -6.34
C HIS A 251 33.50 13.22 -7.46
N HIS A 252 33.02 12.90 -8.66
CA HIS A 252 33.02 13.84 -9.78
C HIS A 252 32.14 15.06 -9.50
N ASN A 253 30.87 14.83 -9.14
CA ASN A 253 29.91 15.91 -8.92
C ASN A 253 30.28 16.75 -7.70
N LEU A 254 30.71 16.13 -6.60
CA LEU A 254 31.17 16.87 -5.43
C LEU A 254 32.41 17.73 -5.75
N ALA A 255 33.31 17.25 -6.61
CA ALA A 255 34.44 18.07 -7.04
C ALA A 255 33.98 19.31 -7.81
N ILE A 256 33.06 19.16 -8.77
CA ILE A 256 32.48 20.29 -9.52
C ILE A 256 31.82 21.29 -8.56
N LEU A 257 31.02 20.79 -7.63
CA LEU A 257 30.36 21.64 -6.63
C LEU A 257 31.38 22.43 -5.80
N LEU A 258 32.45 21.78 -5.32
CA LEU A 258 33.50 22.42 -4.55
C LEU A 258 34.33 23.42 -5.37
N GLU A 259 34.51 23.18 -6.68
CA GLU A 259 35.14 24.14 -7.59
C GLU A 259 34.33 25.44 -7.67
N THR A 260 33.00 25.35 -7.81
CA THR A 260 32.13 26.54 -7.84
C THR A 260 32.16 27.34 -6.53
N ARG A 261 32.44 26.66 -5.41
CA ARG A 261 32.59 27.27 -4.07
C ARG A 261 34.02 27.76 -3.79
N GLY A 262 34.99 27.44 -4.65
CA GLY A 262 36.39 27.82 -4.48
C GLY A 262 37.20 26.95 -3.52
N ASP A 263 36.70 25.78 -3.08
CA ASP A 263 37.48 24.82 -2.31
C ASP A 263 38.38 23.99 -3.23
N LYS A 264 39.58 24.52 -3.46
CA LYS A 264 40.61 23.89 -4.29
C LYS A 264 41.13 22.57 -3.69
N GLN A 265 41.12 22.43 -2.36
CA GLN A 265 41.67 21.25 -1.71
C GLN A 265 40.71 20.07 -1.86
N GLY A 266 39.42 20.30 -1.59
CA GLY A 266 38.36 19.33 -1.81
C GLY A 266 38.25 18.90 -3.28
N LEU A 267 38.30 19.87 -4.21
CA LEU A 267 38.35 19.63 -5.66
C LEU A 267 39.44 18.63 -6.06
N VAL A 268 40.69 18.89 -5.67
CA VAL A 268 41.83 18.02 -6.03
C VAL A 268 41.68 16.63 -5.42
N ARG A 269 41.23 16.55 -4.15
CA ARG A 269 41.00 15.28 -3.46
C ARG A 269 40.02 14.40 -4.22
N HIS A 270 38.85 14.95 -4.56
CA HIS A 270 37.77 14.20 -5.19
C HIS A 270 38.04 13.89 -6.66
N LEU A 271 38.62 14.80 -7.45
CA LEU A 271 39.05 14.47 -8.82
C LEU A 271 40.13 13.37 -8.85
N SER A 272 41.05 13.38 -7.89
CA SER A 272 42.07 12.33 -7.78
C SER A 272 41.47 10.98 -7.40
N ALA A 273 40.41 10.96 -6.60
CA ALA A 273 39.66 9.74 -6.29
C ALA A 273 38.87 9.24 -7.50
N TYR A 274 38.11 10.14 -8.17
CA TYR A 274 37.37 9.84 -9.40
C TYR A 274 38.25 9.21 -10.48
N ARG A 275 39.41 9.82 -10.77
CA ARG A 275 40.36 9.29 -11.75
C ARG A 275 40.82 7.87 -11.40
N ARG A 276 41.17 7.63 -10.12
CA ARG A 276 41.62 6.30 -9.66
C ARG A 276 40.54 5.22 -9.77
N LEU A 277 39.26 5.58 -9.69
CA LEU A 277 38.15 4.64 -9.81
C LEU A 277 37.71 4.39 -11.26
N THR A 278 38.16 5.22 -12.20
CA THR A 278 37.72 5.20 -13.61
C THR A 278 38.85 4.86 -14.60
N THR A 279 40.06 4.59 -14.10
CA THR A 279 41.20 4.08 -14.89
C THR A 279 41.34 2.58 -14.73
#